data_AF-W2TCP6-F1
#
_entry.id   AF-W2TCP6-F1
#
_cell.length_a   1.000
_cell.length_b   1.000
_cell.length_c   1.000
_cell.angle_alpha   90.00
_cell.angle_beta   90.00
_cell.angle_gamma   90.00
#
_symmetry.space_group_name_H-M   'P 1'
#
loop_
_entity.id
_entity.type
_entity.pdbx_description
1 polymer ?
#
loop_
_entity_poly.entity_id
_entity_poly.type
_entity_poly.pdbx_seq_one_letter_code
_entity_poly.pdbx_strand_id
1 'polypeptide(L)'
;MHEEKWLLDCTLEDVLTDEVSIPHRVASKLVKLFAEGNEVAYIARYRADAHEGMSCDQIRHSFKVFNETKELNKKVEKAIANVTTKIKSEPDLKLAVERLKSSREIADINEITQLYASARKTKASIARELGLEEVAQGILEGKSFKLEQFAGSKPELKNLKIVEQHVANAMADLLNKMQETQDAVRRM
;
A
#
# COMPACT_ATOMS: atom_id res chain seq x y z
N MET A 1 -10.62 -2.54 23.70
CA MET A 1 -11.41 -1.75 22.75
C MET A 1 -10.43 -0.77 22.13
N HIS A 2 -9.91 -1.04 20.94
CA HIS A 2 -9.01 -0.10 20.28
C HIS A 2 -9.86 1.07 19.80
N GLU A 3 -9.73 2.21 20.47
CA GLU A 3 -10.27 3.46 19.99
C GLU A 3 -9.57 3.75 18.65
N GLU A 4 -10.28 3.56 17.53
CA GLU A 4 -9.72 3.79 16.20
C GLU A 4 -9.32 5.26 16.12
N LYS A 5 -8.00 5.52 16.08
CA LYS A 5 -7.47 6.87 16.06
C LYS A 5 -7.85 7.55 14.73
N TRP A 6 -8.64 8.61 14.82
CA TRP A 6 -8.94 9.45 13.65
C TRP A 6 -7.75 10.37 13.35
N LEU A 7 -7.29 10.34 12.11
CA LEU A 7 -6.08 11.05 11.65
C LEU A 7 -6.33 11.94 10.44
N LEU A 8 -7.37 11.67 9.65
CA LEU A 8 -7.76 12.52 8.53
C LEU A 8 -8.22 13.90 9.01
N ASP A 9 -7.94 14.92 8.21
CA ASP A 9 -8.37 16.30 8.51
C ASP A 9 -9.88 16.49 8.30
N CYS A 10 -10.50 15.70 7.43
CA CYS A 10 -11.95 15.67 7.25
C CYS A 10 -12.62 14.75 8.27
N THR A 11 -13.88 15.04 8.61
CA THR A 11 -14.71 14.13 9.40
C THR A 11 -15.50 13.18 8.50
N LEU A 12 -16.05 12.10 9.08
CA LEU A 12 -16.94 11.19 8.35
C LEU A 12 -18.18 11.92 7.84
N GLU A 13 -18.73 12.82 8.65
CA GLU A 13 -19.89 13.62 8.32
C GLU A 13 -19.64 14.56 7.13
N ASP A 14 -18.45 15.16 7.05
CA ASP A 14 -18.07 16.02 5.94
C ASP A 14 -17.98 15.23 4.64
N VAL A 15 -17.33 14.07 4.66
CA VAL A 15 -17.20 13.22 3.46
C VAL A 15 -18.57 12.72 3.00
N LEU A 16 -19.45 12.32 3.92
CA LEU A 16 -20.81 11.92 3.56
C LEU A 16 -21.63 13.07 2.98
N THR A 17 -21.46 14.28 3.52
CA THR A 17 -22.12 15.49 3.02
C THR A 17 -21.68 15.79 1.58
N ASP A 18 -20.38 15.72 1.30
CA ASP A 18 -19.80 15.99 -0.01
C ASP A 18 -20.18 14.91 -1.04
N GLU A 19 -19.95 13.63 -0.73
CA GLU A 19 -20.09 12.51 -1.68
C GLU A 19 -21.56 12.13 -1.94
N VAL A 20 -22.40 12.13 -0.90
CA VAL A 20 -23.81 11.71 -1.01
C VAL A 20 -24.73 12.91 -1.20
N SER A 21 -24.21 14.15 -1.09
CA SER A 21 -25.00 15.39 -1.19
C SER A 21 -26.17 15.44 -0.19
N ILE A 22 -25.90 15.07 1.07
CA ILE A 22 -26.89 15.07 2.16
C ILE A 22 -26.58 16.17 3.18
N PRO A 23 -27.58 16.71 3.91
CA PRO A 23 -27.31 17.68 4.96
C PRO A 23 -26.44 17.10 6.09
N HIS A 24 -25.51 17.89 6.63
CA HIS A 24 -24.62 17.47 7.72
C HIS A 24 -25.38 16.89 8.94
N ARG A 25 -26.58 17.41 9.26
CA ARG A 25 -27.43 16.84 10.33
C ARG A 25 -27.84 15.39 10.07
N VAL A 26 -28.08 15.04 8.80
CA VAL A 26 -28.45 13.68 8.37
C VAL A 26 -27.20 12.80 8.38
N ALA A 27 -26.09 13.31 7.85
CA ALA A 27 -24.80 12.64 7.89
C ALA A 27 -24.41 12.25 9.33
N SER A 28 -24.51 13.17 10.30
CA SER A 28 -24.19 12.90 11.71
C SER A 28 -25.07 11.81 12.33
N LYS A 29 -26.38 11.78 12.04
CA LYS A 29 -27.27 10.72 12.51
C LYS A 29 -26.91 9.37 11.88
N LEU A 30 -26.65 9.34 10.58
CA LEU A 30 -26.25 8.12 9.87
C LEU A 30 -24.90 7.58 10.37
N VAL A 31 -23.90 8.44 10.53
CA VAL A 31 -22.57 8.07 11.07
C VAL A 31 -22.71 7.40 12.43
N LYS A 32 -23.53 7.94 13.34
CA LYS A 32 -23.80 7.32 14.65
C LYS A 32 -24.41 5.93 14.51
N LEU A 33 -25.46 5.80 13.69
CA LEU A 33 -26.12 4.51 13.48
C LEU A 33 -25.18 3.48 12.86
N PHE A 34 -24.35 3.86 11.89
CA PHE A 34 -23.36 2.98 11.28
C PHE A 34 -22.25 2.61 12.26
N ALA A 35 -21.80 3.53 13.10
CA ALA A 35 -20.79 3.27 14.14
C ALA A 35 -21.30 2.30 15.21
N GLU A 36 -22.60 2.34 15.52
CA GLU A 36 -23.28 1.37 16.38
C GLU A 36 -23.47 -0.02 15.72
N GLY A 37 -23.13 -0.17 14.43
CA GLY A 37 -23.24 -1.42 13.69
C GLY A 37 -24.64 -1.71 13.15
N ASN A 38 -25.51 -0.69 13.05
CA ASN A 38 -26.84 -0.88 12.46
C ASN A 38 -26.75 -1.17 10.96
N GLU A 39 -27.49 -2.17 10.50
CA GLU A 39 -27.53 -2.53 9.08
C GLU A 39 -28.35 -1.53 8.25
N VAL A 40 -27.98 -1.38 6.97
CA VAL A 40 -28.69 -0.52 6.01
C VAL A 40 -30.20 -0.83 5.95
N ALA A 41 -30.57 -2.11 5.95
CA ALA A 41 -31.97 -2.53 5.91
C ALA A 41 -32.74 -2.14 7.18
N TYR A 42 -32.08 -2.18 8.33
CA TYR A 42 -32.66 -1.74 9.60
C TYR A 42 -32.90 -0.22 9.59
N ILE A 43 -31.89 0.56 9.17
CA ILE A 43 -31.98 2.01 9.11
C ILE A 43 -33.09 2.44 8.14
N ALA A 44 -33.14 1.84 6.95
CA ALA A 44 -34.16 2.16 5.94
C ALA A 44 -35.60 1.84 6.38
N ARG A 45 -35.80 0.85 7.26
CA ARG A 45 -37.13 0.43 7.73
C ARG A 45 -37.56 1.11 9.02
N TYR A 46 -36.63 1.36 9.93
CA TYR A 46 -36.94 1.69 11.33
C TYR A 46 -36.32 3.00 11.82
N ARG A 47 -35.61 3.75 10.96
CA ARG A 47 -34.95 5.02 11.30
C ARG A 47 -35.24 6.13 10.29
N ALA A 48 -36.53 6.29 9.95
CA ALA A 48 -37.00 7.33 9.03
C ALA A 48 -36.64 8.75 9.49
N ASP A 49 -36.57 8.96 10.81
CA ASP A 49 -36.13 10.18 11.47
C ASP A 49 -34.65 10.51 11.28
N ALA A 50 -33.83 9.47 11.03
CA ALA A 50 -32.40 9.59 10.86
C ALA A 50 -32.02 9.96 9.43
N HIS A 51 -32.68 9.35 8.44
CA HIS A 51 -32.35 9.52 7.03
C HIS A 51 -33.26 10.52 6.28
N GLU A 52 -34.27 11.09 6.96
CA GLU A 52 -35.11 12.19 6.44
C GLU A 52 -35.68 11.95 5.03
N GLY A 53 -36.08 10.71 4.73
CA GLY A 53 -36.69 10.34 3.44
C GLY A 53 -35.73 9.88 2.35
N MET A 54 -34.43 9.68 2.64
CA MET A 54 -33.49 9.04 1.71
C MET A 54 -33.98 7.67 1.21
N SER A 55 -33.64 7.35 -0.04
CA SER A 55 -33.91 6.03 -0.62
C SER A 55 -32.97 4.95 -0.07
N CYS A 56 -33.37 3.68 -0.17
CA CYS A 56 -32.53 2.55 0.22
C CYS A 56 -31.14 2.56 -0.46
N ASP A 57 -31.08 3.01 -1.72
CA ASP A 57 -29.82 3.10 -2.46
C ASP A 57 -28.92 4.22 -1.93
N GLN A 58 -29.50 5.38 -1.56
CA GLN A 58 -28.73 6.46 -0.92
C GLN A 58 -28.18 6.04 0.45
N ILE A 59 -28.96 5.33 1.26
CA ILE A 59 -28.49 4.83 2.56
C ILE A 59 -27.38 3.78 2.35
N ARG A 60 -27.52 2.88 1.37
CA ARG A 60 -26.48 1.91 1.01
C ARG A 60 -25.20 2.60 0.53
N HIS A 61 -25.32 3.63 -0.31
CA HIS A 61 -24.18 4.40 -0.78
C HIS A 61 -23.49 5.12 0.40
N SER A 62 -24.24 5.74 1.29
CA SER A 62 -23.71 6.38 2.51
C SER A 62 -22.93 5.39 3.38
N PHE A 63 -23.44 4.17 3.55
CA PHE A 63 -22.75 3.12 4.29
C PHE A 63 -21.46 2.67 3.61
N LYS A 64 -21.46 2.59 2.28
CA LYS A 64 -20.25 2.30 1.51
C LYS A 64 -19.19 3.38 1.73
N VAL A 65 -19.56 4.65 1.52
CA VAL A 65 -18.67 5.81 1.73
C VAL A 65 -18.12 5.82 3.15
N PHE A 66 -18.98 5.64 4.16
CA PHE A 66 -18.57 5.55 5.56
C PHE A 66 -17.47 4.49 5.79
N ASN A 67 -17.65 3.29 5.25
CA ASN A 67 -16.65 2.22 5.39
C ASN A 67 -15.36 2.53 4.64
N GLU A 68 -15.46 3.04 3.41
CA GLU A 68 -14.30 3.44 2.60
C GLU A 68 -13.48 4.52 3.30
N THR A 69 -14.12 5.54 3.88
CA THR A 69 -13.41 6.59 4.64
C THR A 69 -12.75 6.03 5.90
N LYS A 70 -13.40 5.10 6.63
CA LYS A 70 -12.76 4.42 7.77
C LYS A 70 -11.55 3.60 7.35
N GLU A 71 -11.62 2.90 6.23
CA GLU A 71 -10.49 2.16 5.68
C GLU A 71 -9.36 3.09 5.24
N LEU A 72 -9.70 4.24 4.64
CA LEU A 72 -8.75 5.28 4.27
C LEU A 72 -8.00 5.78 5.51
N ASN A 73 -8.71 6.12 6.60
CA ASN A 73 -8.10 6.56 7.85
C ASN A 73 -7.12 5.51 8.42
N LYS A 74 -7.49 4.21 8.38
CA LYS A 74 -6.60 3.11 8.79
C LYS A 74 -5.35 3.00 7.90
N LYS A 75 -5.49 3.27 6.60
CA LYS A 75 -4.35 3.28 5.67
C LYS A 75 -3.43 4.47 5.93
N VAL A 76 -3.99 5.64 6.23
CA VAL A 76 -3.23 6.83 6.64
C VAL A 76 -2.43 6.54 7.90
N GLU A 77 -3.02 5.90 8.91
CA GLU A 77 -2.30 5.50 10.13
C GLU A 77 -1.06 4.65 9.82
N LYS A 78 -1.24 3.61 8.99
CA LYS A 78 -0.15 2.73 8.55
C LYS A 78 0.89 3.47 7.71
N ALA A 79 0.45 4.38 6.85
CA ALA A 79 1.33 5.19 6.01
C ALA A 79 2.19 6.14 6.86
N ILE A 80 1.59 6.82 7.83
CA ILE A 80 2.29 7.69 8.79
C ILE A 80 3.34 6.89 9.56
N ALA A 81 2.98 5.72 10.08
CA ALA A 81 3.93 4.85 10.78
C ALA A 81 5.11 4.45 9.88
N ASN A 82 4.84 4.13 8.60
CA ASN A 82 5.86 3.76 7.62
C ASN A 82 6.81 4.94 7.31
N VAL A 83 6.29 6.11 6.97
CA VAL A 83 7.13 7.28 6.62
C VAL A 83 7.95 7.78 7.82
N THR A 84 7.40 7.70 9.04
CA THR A 84 8.11 8.06 10.28
C THR A 84 9.40 7.24 10.47
N THR A 85 9.41 5.97 10.07
CA THR A 85 10.62 5.13 10.16
C THR A 85 11.67 5.42 9.08
N LYS A 86 11.30 6.13 8.00
CA LYS A 86 12.15 6.31 6.82
C LYS A 86 12.67 7.72 6.65
N ILE A 87 11.87 8.71 7.00
CA ILE A 87 12.24 10.12 6.88
C ILE A 87 13.05 10.52 8.11
N LYS A 88 14.31 10.91 7.91
CA LYS A 88 15.20 11.37 9.00
C LYS A 88 15.07 12.87 9.29
N SER A 89 14.60 13.62 8.31
CA SER A 89 14.45 15.07 8.37
C SER A 89 13.10 15.42 9.03
N GLU A 90 13.13 16.06 10.19
CA GLU A 90 11.93 16.57 10.86
C GLU A 90 11.00 17.41 9.96
N PRO A 91 11.49 18.40 9.19
CA PRO A 91 10.61 19.21 8.34
C PRO A 91 9.93 18.39 7.24
N ASP A 92 10.66 17.46 6.62
CA ASP A 92 10.10 16.61 5.56
C ASP A 92 9.08 15.61 6.13
N LEU A 93 9.30 15.13 7.36
CA LEU A 93 8.37 14.24 8.04
C LEU A 93 7.06 14.98 8.36
N LYS A 94 7.13 16.22 8.86
CA LYS A 94 5.94 17.04 9.12
C LYS A 94 5.13 17.24 7.86
N LEU A 95 5.79 17.63 6.77
CA LEU A 95 5.14 17.82 5.47
C LEU A 95 4.50 16.53 4.94
N ALA A 96 5.19 15.39 5.04
CA ALA A 96 4.65 14.11 4.61
C ALA A 96 3.43 13.70 5.44
N VAL A 97 3.46 13.91 6.76
CA VAL A 97 2.34 13.62 7.65
C VAL A 97 1.15 14.52 7.34
N GLU A 98 1.35 15.82 7.15
CA GLU A 98 0.27 16.75 6.76
C GLU A 98 -0.39 16.31 5.45
N ARG A 99 0.40 16.00 4.42
CA ARG A 99 -0.12 15.50 3.14
C ARG A 99 -0.91 14.19 3.29
N LEU A 100 -0.46 13.29 4.18
CA LEU A 100 -1.17 12.03 4.45
C LEU A 100 -2.50 12.24 5.18
N LYS A 101 -2.58 13.22 6.09
CA LYS A 101 -3.83 13.57 6.79
C LYS A 101 -4.84 14.26 5.88
N SER A 102 -4.37 15.01 4.90
CA SER A 102 -5.22 15.67 3.90
C SER A 102 -5.59 14.77 2.70
N SER A 103 -5.17 13.50 2.68
CA SER A 103 -5.50 12.56 1.60
C SER A 103 -7.00 12.28 1.55
N ARG A 104 -7.59 12.33 0.34
CA ARG A 104 -9.00 11.99 0.12
C ARG A 104 -9.18 10.61 -0.49
N GLU A 105 -8.16 10.11 -1.17
CA GLU A 105 -8.19 8.81 -1.83
C GLU A 105 -6.99 7.93 -1.46
N ILE A 106 -7.13 6.63 -1.69
CA ILE A 106 -6.03 5.66 -1.53
C ILE A 106 -4.88 5.99 -2.49
N ALA A 107 -5.18 6.58 -3.65
CA ALA A 107 -4.19 7.00 -4.63
C ALA A 107 -3.22 8.05 -4.05
N ASP A 108 -3.72 9.05 -3.33
CA ASP A 108 -2.92 10.09 -2.68
C ASP A 108 -1.92 9.48 -1.69
N ILE A 109 -2.39 8.53 -0.88
CA ILE A 109 -1.54 7.81 0.09
C ILE A 109 -0.44 7.04 -0.65
N ASN A 110 -0.77 6.38 -1.76
CA ASN A 110 0.20 5.63 -2.54
C ASN A 110 1.25 6.55 -3.17
N GLU A 111 0.86 7.71 -3.69
CA GLU A 111 1.79 8.70 -4.23
C GLU A 111 2.80 9.14 -3.17
N ILE A 112 2.31 9.56 -2.00
CA ILE A 112 3.17 10.04 -0.91
C ILE A 112 4.08 8.91 -0.41
N THR A 113 3.55 7.72 -0.19
CA THR A 113 4.34 6.60 0.32
C THR A 113 5.35 6.07 -0.69
N GLN A 114 5.12 6.24 -2.00
CA GLN A 114 6.08 5.89 -3.05
C GLN A 114 7.30 6.81 -3.06
N LEU A 115 7.14 8.11 -2.81
CA LEU A 115 8.27 9.05 -2.70
C LEU A 115 9.28 8.60 -1.62
N TYR A 116 8.77 7.96 -0.56
CA TYR A 116 9.55 7.43 0.55
C TYR A 116 9.62 5.91 0.54
N ALA A 117 9.24 5.24 -0.54
CA ALA A 117 9.45 3.81 -0.67
C ALA A 117 10.95 3.60 -0.87
N SER A 118 11.61 2.92 0.07
CA SER A 118 12.93 2.37 -0.24
C SER A 118 12.78 1.47 -1.46
N ALA A 119 13.67 1.59 -2.44
CA ALA A 119 13.76 0.63 -3.53
C ALA A 119 13.79 -0.76 -2.87
N ARG A 120 12.73 -1.54 -3.08
CA ARG A 120 12.59 -2.83 -2.40
C ARG A 120 13.83 -3.64 -2.78
N LYS A 121 14.71 -3.96 -1.83
CA LYS A 121 15.89 -4.78 -2.11
C LYS A 121 15.38 -6.15 -2.55
N THR A 122 15.30 -6.36 -3.85
CA THR A 122 14.91 -7.66 -4.42
C THR A 122 16.01 -8.66 -4.15
N LYS A 123 15.68 -9.96 -4.14
CA LYS A 123 16.70 -11.01 -4.01
C LYS A 123 17.79 -10.87 -5.09
N ALA A 124 17.41 -10.39 -6.28
CA ALA A 124 18.33 -10.04 -7.35
C ALA A 124 19.18 -8.80 -7.02
N SER A 125 18.59 -7.72 -6.51
CA SER A 125 19.35 -6.54 -6.06
C SER A 125 20.39 -6.89 -4.99
N ILE A 126 20.05 -7.77 -4.06
CA ILE A 126 20.99 -8.29 -3.05
C ILE A 126 22.12 -9.06 -3.74
N ALA A 127 21.81 -9.94 -4.70
CA ALA A 127 22.83 -10.66 -5.46
C ALA A 127 23.77 -9.72 -6.24
N ARG A 128 23.24 -8.62 -6.81
CA ARG A 128 24.03 -7.58 -7.48
C ARG A 128 24.95 -6.82 -6.53
N GLU A 129 24.44 -6.40 -5.36
CA GLU A 129 25.26 -5.80 -4.29
C GLU A 129 26.37 -6.76 -3.81
N LEU A 130 26.12 -8.08 -3.86
CA LEU A 130 27.10 -9.10 -3.55
C LEU A 130 28.14 -9.32 -4.67
N GLY A 131 27.99 -8.68 -5.83
CA GLY A 131 28.92 -8.79 -6.97
C GLY A 131 28.69 -10.04 -7.83
N LEU A 132 27.52 -10.67 -7.71
CA LEU A 132 27.17 -11.90 -8.43
C LEU A 132 26.45 -11.63 -9.77
N GLU A 133 26.27 -10.36 -10.14
CA GLU A 133 25.62 -9.95 -11.40
C GLU A 133 26.42 -10.39 -12.63
N GLU A 134 27.71 -10.06 -12.66
CA GLU A 134 28.65 -10.43 -13.75
C GLU A 134 28.73 -11.95 -13.94
N VAL A 135 28.67 -12.70 -12.83
CA VAL A 135 28.67 -14.17 -12.86
C VAL A 135 27.37 -14.67 -13.47
N ALA A 136 26.22 -14.13 -13.06
CA ALA A 136 24.91 -14.48 -13.61
C ALA A 136 24.82 -14.16 -15.11
N GLN A 137 25.29 -12.98 -15.53
CA GLN A 137 25.32 -12.59 -16.94
C GLN A 137 26.24 -13.51 -17.75
N GLY A 138 27.45 -13.78 -17.26
CA GLY A 138 28.37 -14.68 -17.94
C GLY A 138 27.82 -16.10 -18.09
N ILE A 139 27.10 -16.62 -17.09
CA ILE A 139 26.43 -17.94 -17.18
C ILE A 139 25.35 -17.94 -18.26
N LEU A 140 24.54 -16.87 -18.35
CA LEU A 140 23.53 -16.72 -19.41
C LEU A 140 24.16 -16.62 -20.81
N GLU A 141 25.36 -16.06 -20.92
CA GLU A 141 26.17 -16.02 -22.15
C GLU A 141 26.89 -17.35 -22.46
N GLY A 142 26.69 -18.39 -21.65
CA GLY A 142 27.28 -19.73 -21.85
C GLY A 142 28.69 -19.91 -21.26
N LYS A 143 29.18 -18.98 -20.43
CA LYS A 143 30.46 -19.13 -19.73
C LYS A 143 30.28 -20.01 -18.49
N SER A 144 31.31 -20.80 -18.17
CA SER A 144 31.34 -21.64 -16.97
C SER A 144 32.12 -20.95 -15.84
N PHE A 145 31.56 -20.94 -14.63
CA PHE A 145 32.17 -20.37 -13.43
C PHE A 145 32.19 -21.41 -12.31
N LYS A 146 33.27 -21.41 -11.52
CA LYS A 146 33.36 -22.18 -10.27
C LYS A 146 32.74 -21.37 -9.14
N LEU A 147 31.51 -21.70 -8.74
CA LEU A 147 30.77 -20.92 -7.74
C LEU A 147 31.33 -21.09 -6.32
N GLU A 148 32.10 -22.15 -6.07
CA GLU A 148 32.75 -22.45 -4.81
C GLU A 148 33.70 -21.34 -4.36
N GLN A 149 34.32 -20.63 -5.30
CA GLN A 149 35.25 -19.54 -5.00
C GLN A 149 34.59 -18.32 -4.34
N PHE A 150 33.27 -18.18 -4.49
CA PHE A 150 32.50 -17.09 -3.89
C PHE A 150 31.93 -17.46 -2.52
N ALA A 151 31.93 -18.75 -2.15
CA ALA A 151 31.51 -19.18 -0.82
C ALA A 151 32.52 -18.70 0.23
N GLY A 152 32.04 -18.00 1.26
CA GLY A 152 32.85 -17.41 2.32
C GLY A 152 33.50 -16.06 1.97
N SER A 153 33.33 -15.56 0.74
CA SER A 153 33.90 -14.27 0.31
C SER A 153 33.27 -13.06 1.01
N LYS A 154 31.99 -13.16 1.39
CA LYS A 154 31.23 -12.13 2.10
C LYS A 154 30.43 -12.75 3.25
N PRO A 155 30.10 -12.00 4.31
CA PRO A 155 29.31 -12.50 5.44
C PRO A 155 27.95 -13.09 5.05
N GLU A 156 27.34 -12.57 3.97
CA GLU A 156 26.08 -13.07 3.43
C GLU A 156 26.24 -14.37 2.63
N LEU A 157 27.42 -14.67 2.08
CA LEU A 157 27.69 -15.82 1.19
C LEU A 157 28.26 -17.01 1.97
N LYS A 158 27.52 -17.53 2.95
CA LYS A 158 28.04 -18.52 3.91
C LYS A 158 28.40 -19.89 3.33
N ASN A 159 27.71 -20.33 2.28
CA ASN A 159 27.92 -21.63 1.67
C ASN A 159 27.57 -21.62 0.17
N LEU A 160 27.99 -22.66 -0.54
CA LEU A 160 27.77 -22.81 -1.99
C LEU A 160 26.29 -22.68 -2.37
N LYS A 161 25.39 -23.32 -1.60
CA LYS A 161 23.94 -23.30 -1.86
C LYS A 161 23.36 -21.87 -1.83
N ILE A 162 23.85 -21.01 -0.93
CA ILE A 162 23.44 -19.61 -0.86
C ILE A 162 23.96 -18.84 -2.08
N VAL A 163 25.21 -19.08 -2.49
CA VAL A 163 25.79 -18.46 -3.70
C VAL A 163 24.95 -18.85 -4.93
N GLU A 164 24.69 -20.13 -5.13
CA GLU A 164 23.84 -20.64 -6.23
C GLU A 164 22.46 -19.97 -6.23
N GLN A 165 21.84 -19.84 -5.06
CA GLN A 165 20.55 -19.20 -4.93
C GLN A 165 20.59 -17.72 -5.33
N HIS A 166 21.62 -16.98 -4.91
CA HIS A 166 21.77 -15.57 -5.29
C HIS A 166 22.05 -15.41 -6.78
N VAL A 167 22.91 -16.24 -7.36
CA VAL A 167 23.17 -16.26 -8.81
C VAL A 167 21.89 -16.58 -9.59
N ALA A 168 21.12 -17.58 -9.18
CA ALA A 168 19.83 -17.91 -9.79
C ALA A 168 18.82 -16.76 -9.72
N ASN A 169 18.76 -16.06 -8.58
CA ASN A 169 17.90 -14.89 -8.43
C ASN A 169 18.34 -13.73 -9.36
N ALA A 170 19.64 -13.52 -9.55
CA ALA A 170 20.16 -12.53 -10.48
C ALA A 170 19.86 -12.91 -11.94
N MET A 171 20.06 -14.17 -12.31
CA MET A 171 19.71 -14.68 -13.66
C MET A 171 18.22 -14.51 -13.96
N ALA A 172 17.34 -14.83 -13.01
CA ALA A 172 15.90 -14.67 -13.19
C ALA A 172 15.49 -13.21 -13.46
N ASP A 173 16.13 -12.25 -12.78
CA ASP A 173 15.88 -10.82 -13.00
C ASP A 173 16.40 -10.35 -14.36
N LEU A 174 17.56 -10.84 -14.79
CA LEU A 174 18.11 -10.56 -16.13
C LEU A 174 17.20 -11.13 -17.24
N LEU A 175 16.76 -12.38 -17.11
CA LEU A 175 15.84 -13.03 -18.05
C LEU A 175 14.49 -12.30 -18.14
N ASN A 176 13.94 -11.84 -17.02
CA ASN A 176 12.69 -11.08 -16.99
C ASN A 176 12.80 -9.70 -17.68
N LYS A 177 14.02 -9.15 -17.75
CA LYS A 177 14.30 -7.87 -18.43
C LYS A 177 14.68 -8.03 -19.90
N MET A 178 14.92 -9.25 -20.38
CA MET A 178 15.19 -9.50 -21.79
C MET A 178 13.96 -9.16 -22.63
N GLN A 179 14.18 -8.41 -23.71
CA GLN A 179 13.13 -7.93 -24.61
C GLN A 179 12.31 -9.10 -25.19
N GLU A 180 13.00 -10.18 -25.57
CA GLU A 180 12.38 -11.41 -26.09
C GLU A 180 11.40 -12.03 -25.10
N THR A 181 11.77 -12.12 -23.81
CA THR A 181 10.92 -12.65 -22.75
C THR A 181 9.67 -11.78 -22.57
N GLN A 182 9.83 -10.45 -22.55
CA GLN A 182 8.70 -9.54 -22.38
C GLN A 182 7.76 -9.56 -23.57
N ASP A 183 8.30 -9.63 -24.79
CA ASP A 183 7.50 -9.69 -26.02
C ASP A 183 6.76 -11.03 -26.15
N ALA A 184 7.36 -12.14 -25.70
CA ALA A 184 6.69 -13.44 -25.65
C ALA A 184 5.52 -13.46 -24.66
N VAL A 185 5.71 -12.90 -23.46
CA VAL A 185 4.64 -12.81 -22.45
C VAL A 185 3.50 -11.90 -22.90
N ARG A 186 3.79 -10.80 -23.61
CA ARG A 186 2.76 -9.87 -24.13
C ARG A 186 1.90 -10.45 -25.26
N ARG A 187 2.40 -11.47 -25.97
CA ARG A 187 1.70 -12.14 -27.08
C ARG A 187 0.85 -13.32 -26.62
N MET A 188 0.92 -13.69 -25.34
CA MET A 188 0.17 -14.78 -24.71
C MET A 188 -1.09 -14.21 -24.03
#